data_AF-A0A537HQJ7-F1
#
_entry.id   AF-A0A537HQJ7-F1
#
_cell.length_a   1.000
_cell.length_b   1.000
_cell.length_c   1.000
_cell.angle_alpha   90.00
_cell.angle_beta   90.00
_cell.angle_gamma   90.00
#
_symmetry.space_group_name_H-M   'P 1'
#
loop_
_entity.id
_entity.type
_entity.pdbx_description
1 polymer ?
#
loop_
_entity_poly.entity_id
_entity_poly.type
_entity_poly.pdbx_seq_one_letter_code
_entity_poly.pdbx_strand_id
1 'polypeptide(L)'
;MAYTRLQHRELSILVGVLVGILLDVLATTTDSVTSFTLPDLVIFVTIPALSGALAGFADPDHAIGNGIMVGVVAGLVYVVISALKLPVNVGGDTVLFLALAVPVWGFLGGTGSRFAHRTLTTTQEETLQVAMRTCANCKTVNPPDALFCKNCGTKLPRNSKSQV
;
A
#
# COMPACT_ATOMS: atom_id res chain seq x y z
N MET A 1 12.23 4.09 22.95
CA MET A 1 12.26 3.55 21.57
C MET A 1 11.05 2.66 21.24
N ALA A 2 10.42 1.94 22.18
CA ALA A 2 9.20 1.15 21.91
C ALA A 2 7.93 2.01 21.68
N TYR A 3 7.81 3.14 22.39
CA TYR A 3 6.66 4.06 22.29
C TYR A 3 6.49 4.67 20.88
N THR A 4 7.57 5.16 20.28
CA THR A 4 7.57 5.70 18.91
C THR A 4 7.19 4.65 17.87
N ARG A 5 7.61 3.39 18.06
CA ARG A 5 7.30 2.29 17.14
C ARG A 5 5.83 1.87 17.19
N LEU A 6 5.22 1.85 18.38
CA LEU A 6 3.78 1.62 18.55
C LEU A 6 2.95 2.77 17.96
N GLN A 7 3.37 4.01 18.16
CA GLN A 7 2.66 5.18 17.65
C GLN A 7 2.61 5.23 16.11
N HIS A 8 3.66 4.77 15.41
CA HIS A 8 3.66 4.68 13.94
C HIS A 8 2.69 3.63 13.40
N ARG A 9 2.58 2.48 14.08
CA ARG A 9 1.67 1.40 13.68
C ARG A 9 0.21 1.80 13.84
N GLU A 10 -0.16 2.35 14.99
CA GLU A 10 -1.53 2.82 15.24
C GLU A 10 -1.93 3.93 14.28
N LEU A 11 -1.00 4.85 13.96
CA LEU A 11 -1.25 5.92 12.99
C LEU A 11 -1.44 5.39 11.57
N SER A 12 -0.65 4.39 11.16
CA SER A 12 -0.81 3.71 9.86
C SER A 12 -2.19 3.07 9.71
N ILE A 13 -2.64 2.32 10.72
CA ILE A 13 -3.97 1.69 10.73
C ILE A 13 -5.06 2.76 10.71
N LEU A 14 -4.94 3.80 11.56
CA LEU A 14 -5.93 4.87 11.65
C LEU A 14 -6.09 5.63 10.33
N VAL A 15 -4.99 5.97 9.65
CA VAL A 15 -5.03 6.62 8.33
C VAL A 15 -5.70 5.72 7.30
N GLY A 16 -5.32 4.44 7.23
CA GLY A 16 -5.92 3.49 6.30
C GLY A 16 -7.42 3.31 6.54
N VAL A 17 -7.84 3.12 7.79
CA VAL A 17 -9.25 2.94 8.16
C VAL A 17 -10.08 4.18 7.84
N LEU A 18 -9.61 5.39 8.20
CA LEU A 18 -10.34 6.62 7.93
C LEU A 18 -10.55 6.85 6.43
N VAL A 19 -9.53 6.57 5.62
CA VAL A 19 -9.65 6.68 4.16
C VAL A 19 -10.61 5.61 3.62
N GLY A 20 -10.51 4.37 4.09
CA GLY A 20 -11.41 3.28 3.69
C GLY A 20 -12.88 3.61 3.98
N ILE A 21 -13.18 4.04 5.21
CA ILE A 21 -14.54 4.44 5.63
C ILE A 21 -15.05 5.61 4.80
N LEU A 22 -14.21 6.62 4.55
CA LEU A 22 -14.61 7.76 3.72
C LEU A 22 -15.00 7.33 2.31
N LEU A 23 -14.20 6.45 1.69
CA LEU A 23 -14.49 5.90 0.37
C LEU A 23 -15.76 5.05 0.37
N ASP A 24 -15.98 4.23 1.40
CA ASP A 24 -17.19 3.43 1.56
C ASP A 24 -18.44 4.29 1.64
N VAL A 25 -18.40 5.33 2.47
CA VAL A 25 -19.54 6.25 2.63
C VAL A 25 -19.84 6.95 1.31
N LEU A 26 -18.81 7.44 0.60
CA LEU A 26 -18.99 8.10 -0.68
C LEU A 26 -19.53 7.14 -1.75
N ALA A 27 -18.99 5.93 -1.85
CA ALA A 27 -19.34 4.98 -2.88
C ALA A 27 -20.72 4.32 -2.64
N THR A 28 -21.09 4.06 -1.39
CA THR A 28 -22.38 3.46 -1.07
C THR A 28 -23.55 4.46 -1.17
N THR A 29 -23.30 5.74 -1.50
CA THR A 29 -24.37 6.72 -1.70
C THR A 29 -25.17 6.52 -3.00
N THR A 30 -24.67 5.74 -3.95
CA THR A 30 -25.24 5.69 -5.30
C THR A 30 -26.13 4.48 -5.57
N ASP A 31 -25.88 3.29 -4.99
CA ASP A 31 -26.59 2.06 -5.41
C ASP A 31 -26.84 1.04 -4.28
N SER A 32 -27.82 0.16 -4.53
CA SER A 32 -28.21 -0.95 -3.64
C SER A 32 -27.49 -2.23 -4.02
N VAL A 33 -26.96 -2.97 -3.02
CA VAL A 33 -26.27 -4.28 -3.16
C VAL A 33 -27.11 -5.39 -3.83
N THR A 34 -28.39 -5.14 -4.11
CA THR A 34 -29.29 -6.07 -4.80
C THR A 34 -29.08 -6.12 -6.31
N SER A 35 -28.42 -5.12 -6.90
CA SER A 35 -28.15 -5.04 -8.34
C SER A 35 -26.68 -4.73 -8.58
N PHE A 36 -25.82 -5.74 -8.42
CA PHE A 36 -24.38 -5.57 -8.54
C PHE A 36 -23.96 -5.39 -10.01
N THR A 37 -23.40 -4.22 -10.33
CA THR A 37 -22.93 -3.84 -11.66
C THR A 37 -21.40 -3.90 -11.78
N LEU A 38 -20.85 -3.76 -12.98
CA LEU A 38 -19.39 -3.72 -13.20
C LEU A 38 -18.69 -2.57 -12.43
N PRO A 39 -19.24 -1.33 -12.40
CA PRO A 39 -18.71 -0.27 -11.53
C PRO A 39 -18.63 -0.66 -10.06
N ASP A 40 -19.63 -1.37 -9.54
CA ASP A 40 -19.65 -1.82 -8.13
C ASP A 40 -18.52 -2.81 -7.85
N LEU A 41 -18.19 -3.68 -8.81
CA LEU A 41 -17.04 -4.58 -8.69
C LEU A 41 -15.74 -3.80 -8.58
N VAL A 42 -15.55 -2.78 -9.41
CA VAL A 42 -14.35 -1.95 -9.40
C VAL A 42 -14.21 -1.26 -8.05
N ILE A 43 -15.28 -0.64 -7.55
CA ILE A 43 -15.32 0.01 -6.23
C ILE A 43 -15.01 -1.00 -5.11
N PHE A 44 -15.69 -2.15 -5.12
CA PHE A 44 -15.55 -3.19 -4.12
C PHE A 44 -14.11 -3.73 -4.02
N VAL A 45 -13.38 -3.79 -5.12
CA VAL A 45 -11.99 -4.24 -5.13
C VAL A 45 -11.01 -3.11 -4.80
N THR A 46 -11.26 -1.90 -5.30
CA THR A 46 -10.31 -0.78 -5.21
C THR A 46 -10.27 -0.14 -3.83
N ILE A 47 -11.40 -0.02 -3.13
CA ILE A 47 -11.45 0.58 -1.78
C ILE A 47 -10.53 -0.15 -0.80
N PRO A 48 -10.66 -1.49 -0.58
CA PRO A 48 -9.78 -2.19 0.35
C PRO A 48 -8.33 -2.20 -0.12
N ALA A 49 -8.07 -2.32 -1.43
CA ALA A 49 -6.71 -2.31 -1.96
C ALA A 49 -6.00 -0.96 -1.76
N LEU A 50 -6.70 0.16 -2.00
CA LEU A 50 -6.15 1.51 -1.83
C LEU A 50 -5.94 1.87 -0.37
N SER A 51 -6.94 1.62 0.49
CA SER A 51 -6.83 1.87 1.93
C SER A 51 -5.70 1.03 2.56
N GLY A 52 -5.58 -0.23 2.16
CA GLY A 52 -4.46 -1.09 2.56
C GLY A 52 -3.10 -0.59 2.05
N ALA A 53 -3.01 -0.15 0.80
CA ALA A 53 -1.78 0.43 0.25
C ALA A 53 -1.31 1.68 1.04
N LEU A 54 -2.24 2.57 1.38
CA LEU A 54 -1.95 3.76 2.19
C LEU A 54 -1.42 3.40 3.58
N ALA A 55 -2.01 2.39 4.23
CA ALA A 55 -1.49 1.88 5.49
C ALA A 55 -0.07 1.29 5.33
N GLY A 56 0.18 0.57 4.23
CA GLY A 56 1.49 0.04 3.89
C GLY A 56 2.56 1.11 3.66
N PHE A 57 2.20 2.24 3.05
CA PHE A 57 3.10 3.38 2.91
C PHE A 57 3.41 4.06 4.25
N ALA A 58 2.44 4.07 5.17
CA ALA A 58 2.58 4.71 6.48
C ALA A 58 3.46 3.93 7.48
N ASP A 59 3.50 2.59 7.37
CA ASP A 59 4.35 1.73 8.20
C ASP A 59 4.84 0.51 7.39
N PRO A 60 5.97 0.65 6.65
CA PRO A 60 6.49 -0.43 5.82
C PRO A 60 6.88 -1.68 6.64
N ASP A 61 7.39 -1.52 7.86
CA ASP A 61 7.84 -2.64 8.70
C ASP A 61 6.69 -3.63 9.03
N HIS A 62 5.45 -3.16 9.10
CA HIS A 62 4.26 -3.97 9.37
C HIS A 62 3.20 -3.90 8.26
N ALA A 63 3.61 -3.53 7.04
CA ALA A 63 2.71 -3.19 5.94
C ALA A 63 1.58 -4.23 5.76
N ILE A 64 1.92 -5.50 5.56
CA ILE A 64 0.93 -6.56 5.29
C ILE A 64 -0.06 -6.70 6.46
N GLY A 65 0.42 -6.70 7.70
CA GLY A 65 -0.43 -6.84 8.89
C GLY A 65 -1.39 -5.67 9.07
N ASN A 66 -0.89 -4.44 8.89
CA ASN A 66 -1.72 -3.24 8.97
C ASN A 66 -2.74 -3.19 7.82
N GLY A 67 -2.34 -3.57 6.60
CA GLY A 67 -3.22 -3.63 5.43
C GLY A 67 -4.37 -4.62 5.59
N ILE A 68 -4.12 -5.80 6.16
CA ILE A 68 -5.18 -6.77 6.47
C ILE A 68 -6.15 -6.18 7.50
N MET A 69 -5.64 -5.58 8.58
CA MET A 69 -6.49 -4.98 9.61
C MET A 69 -7.36 -3.85 9.05
N VAL A 70 -6.79 -2.97 8.23
CA VAL A 70 -7.52 -1.90 7.55
C VAL A 70 -8.62 -2.48 6.65
N GLY A 71 -8.30 -3.49 5.84
CA GLY A 71 -9.27 -4.16 4.98
C GLY A 71 -10.42 -4.82 5.75
N VAL A 72 -10.13 -5.49 6.86
CA VAL A 72 -11.17 -6.11 7.71
C VAL A 72 -12.07 -5.04 8.34
N VAL A 73 -11.50 -3.99 8.90
CA VAL A 73 -12.27 -2.92 9.57
C VAL A 73 -13.13 -2.16 8.56
N ALA A 74 -12.57 -1.78 7.41
CA ALA A 74 -13.33 -1.13 6.34
C ALA A 74 -14.44 -2.07 5.81
N GLY A 75 -14.12 -3.35 5.57
CA GLY A 75 -15.10 -4.34 5.12
C GLY A 75 -16.26 -4.54 6.10
N LEU A 76 -16.00 -4.49 7.41
CA LEU A 76 -17.07 -4.50 8.41
C LEU A 76 -17.97 -3.26 8.31
N VAL A 77 -17.38 -2.08 8.10
CA VAL A 77 -18.15 -0.83 7.92
C VAL A 77 -18.99 -0.91 6.64
N TYR A 78 -18.42 -1.37 5.53
CA TYR A 78 -19.14 -1.65 4.30
C TYR A 78 -20.35 -2.56 4.55
N VAL A 79 -20.14 -3.71 5.21
CA VAL A 79 -21.23 -4.66 5.51
C VAL A 79 -22.31 -4.03 6.38
N VAL A 80 -21.94 -3.24 7.40
CA VAL A 80 -22.91 -2.55 8.26
C VAL A 80 -23.73 -1.53 7.46
N ILE A 81 -23.08 -0.69 6.66
CA ILE A 81 -23.76 0.32 5.83
C ILE A 81 -24.70 -0.36 4.83
N SER A 82 -24.25 -1.43 4.18
CA SER A 82 -25.06 -2.20 3.24
C SER A 82 -26.24 -2.86 3.94
N ALA A 83 -26.04 -3.49 5.09
CA ALA A 83 -27.09 -4.16 5.85
C ALA A 83 -28.19 -3.20 6.31
N LEU A 84 -27.84 -1.97 6.72
CA LEU A 84 -28.81 -0.93 7.10
C LEU A 84 -29.71 -0.48 5.94
N LYS A 85 -29.29 -0.71 4.69
CA LYS A 85 -30.04 -0.34 3.47
C LYS A 85 -30.88 -1.51 2.92
N LEU A 86 -30.78 -2.71 3.48
CA LEU A 86 -31.46 -3.89 2.96
C LEU A 86 -32.95 -3.93 3.35
N PRO A 87 -33.83 -4.43 2.46
CA PRO A 87 -35.20 -4.77 2.82
C PRO A 87 -35.22 -5.97 3.79
N VAL A 88 -36.32 -6.13 4.54
CA VAL A 88 -36.49 -7.22 5.53
C VAL A 88 -36.52 -8.63 4.93
N ASN A 89 -36.65 -8.75 3.59
CA ASN A 89 -36.66 -10.01 2.87
C ASN A 89 -35.61 -9.98 1.75
N VAL A 90 -34.44 -10.53 2.02
CA VAL A 90 -33.31 -10.59 1.08
C VAL A 90 -33.00 -12.02 0.67
N GLY A 91 -32.52 -12.20 -0.56
CA GLY A 91 -32.08 -13.50 -1.04
C GLY A 91 -30.85 -14.01 -0.28
N GLY A 92 -30.73 -15.33 -0.15
CA GLY A 92 -29.59 -15.98 0.51
C GLY A 92 -28.24 -15.61 -0.10
N ASP A 93 -28.20 -15.35 -1.42
CA ASP A 93 -26.99 -14.95 -2.13
C ASP A 93 -26.45 -13.60 -1.65
N THR A 94 -27.32 -12.64 -1.33
CA THR A 94 -26.92 -11.34 -0.78
C THR A 94 -26.31 -11.50 0.60
N VAL A 95 -26.88 -12.39 1.43
CA VAL A 95 -26.35 -12.68 2.77
C VAL A 95 -24.97 -13.34 2.67
N LEU A 96 -24.83 -14.31 1.76
CA LEU A 96 -23.55 -14.99 1.51
C LEU A 96 -22.47 -14.02 1.02
N PHE A 97 -22.84 -13.11 0.10
CA PHE A 97 -21.94 -12.07 -0.39
C PHE A 97 -21.43 -11.17 0.75
N LEU A 98 -22.33 -10.65 1.59
CA LEU A 98 -21.93 -9.81 2.72
C LEU A 98 -21.09 -10.57 3.75
N ALA A 99 -21.37 -11.85 3.98
CA ALA A 99 -20.57 -12.69 4.86
C ALA A 99 -19.13 -12.88 4.34
N LEU A 100 -18.97 -13.00 3.01
CA LEU A 100 -17.66 -13.14 2.37
C LEU A 100 -16.95 -11.80 2.12
N ALA A 101 -17.66 -10.67 2.19
CA ALA A 101 -17.08 -9.36 1.91
C ALA A 101 -15.93 -9.02 2.88
N VAL A 102 -16.11 -9.23 4.19
CA VAL A 102 -15.08 -8.93 5.20
C VAL A 102 -13.77 -9.68 4.99
N PRO A 103 -13.75 -11.03 4.86
CA PRO A 103 -12.50 -11.75 4.61
C PRO A 103 -11.88 -11.40 3.25
N VAL A 104 -12.70 -11.17 2.21
CA VAL A 104 -12.20 -10.73 0.89
C VAL A 104 -11.53 -9.36 1.00
N TRP A 105 -12.12 -8.43 1.74
CA TRP A 105 -11.55 -7.09 1.94
C TRP A 105 -10.28 -7.12 2.77
N GLY A 106 -10.21 -7.97 3.81
CA GLY A 106 -8.97 -8.20 4.54
C GLY A 106 -7.85 -8.70 3.62
N PHE A 107 -8.15 -9.64 2.73
CA PHE A 107 -7.18 -10.13 1.75
C PHE A 107 -6.74 -9.02 0.79
N LEU A 108 -7.68 -8.26 0.21
CA LEU A 108 -7.40 -7.18 -0.73
C LEU A 108 -6.61 -6.01 -0.07
N GLY A 109 -6.91 -5.68 1.18
CA GLY A 109 -6.13 -4.71 1.95
C GLY A 109 -4.69 -5.17 2.18
N GLY A 110 -4.50 -6.46 2.49
CA GLY A 110 -3.18 -7.06 2.61
C GLY A 110 -2.38 -7.04 1.30
N THR A 111 -3.00 -7.35 0.17
CA THR A 111 -2.32 -7.34 -1.14
C THR A 111 -1.97 -5.92 -1.59
N GLY A 112 -2.86 -4.95 -1.40
CA GLY A 112 -2.59 -3.54 -1.66
C GLY A 112 -1.41 -3.00 -0.85
N SER A 113 -1.37 -3.33 0.44
CA SER A 113 -0.25 -2.97 1.32
C SER A 113 1.08 -3.64 0.93
N ARG A 114 1.03 -4.90 0.50
CA ARG A 114 2.22 -5.62 0.01
C ARG A 114 2.79 -4.97 -1.26
N PHE A 115 1.93 -4.46 -2.13
CA PHE A 115 2.36 -3.71 -3.30
C PHE A 115 3.06 -2.41 -2.90
N ALA A 116 2.46 -1.64 -1.99
CA ALA A 116 3.04 -0.41 -1.45
C ALA A 116 4.44 -0.64 -0.83
N HIS A 117 4.59 -1.70 -0.04
CA HIS A 117 5.87 -2.08 0.55
C HIS A 117 6.94 -2.33 -0.51
N ARG A 118 6.62 -3.09 -1.57
CA ARG A 118 7.55 -3.37 -2.66
C ARG A 118 8.00 -2.09 -3.36
N THR A 119 7.08 -1.14 -3.59
CA THR A 119 7.41 0.14 -4.21
C THR A 119 8.44 0.90 -3.37
N LEU A 120 8.23 1.01 -2.05
CA LEU A 120 9.17 1.70 -1.16
C LEU A 120 10.55 1.04 -1.12
N THR A 121 10.62 -0.29 -1.04
CA THR A 121 11.90 -1.01 -0.99
C THR A 121 12.67 -0.92 -2.31
N THR A 122 11.98 -0.96 -3.44
CA THR A 122 12.63 -0.81 -4.76
C THR A 122 13.24 0.59 -4.93
N THR A 123 12.55 1.64 -4.49
CA THR A 123 13.08 3.01 -4.55
C THR A 123 14.29 3.23 -3.63
N GLN A 124 14.37 2.50 -2.51
CA GLN A 124 15.47 2.64 -1.56
C GLN A 124 16.78 2.03 -2.07
N GLU A 125 16.75 0.94 -2.84
CA GLU A 125 17.96 0.36 -3.42
C GLU A 125 18.58 1.27 -4.51
N GLU A 126 17.77 2.00 -5.27
CA GLU A 126 18.26 2.88 -6.33
C GLU A 126 19.03 4.09 -5.76
N THR A 127 18.65 4.58 -4.57
CA THR A 127 19.39 5.64 -3.86
C THR A 127 20.63 5.14 -3.12
N LEU A 128 20.64 3.88 -2.67
CA LEU A 128 21.79 3.29 -1.96
C LEU A 128 22.86 2.74 -2.92
N GLN A 129 22.48 2.29 -4.12
CA GLN A 129 23.41 1.83 -5.17
C GLN A 129 24.16 2.95 -5.88
N VAL A 130 23.91 4.19 -5.47
CA VAL A 130 24.78 5.34 -5.71
C VAL A 130 26.03 5.23 -4.83
N ALA A 131 26.74 4.09 -4.94
CA ALA A 131 27.97 3.85 -4.22
C ALA A 131 29.01 4.88 -4.71
N MET A 132 29.35 5.82 -3.83
CA MET A 132 30.40 6.80 -4.09
C MET A 132 31.66 6.07 -4.53
N ARG A 133 32.23 6.46 -5.67
CA ARG A 133 33.40 5.76 -6.22
C ARG A 133 34.67 6.35 -5.65
N THR A 134 35.46 5.51 -4.99
CA THR A 134 36.79 5.92 -4.52
C THR A 134 37.80 5.79 -5.66
N CYS A 135 38.51 6.87 -5.96
CA CYS A 135 39.56 6.84 -6.99
C CYS A 135 40.72 5.94 -6.55
N ALA A 136 41.12 4.99 -7.41
CA ALA A 136 42.25 4.09 -7.13
C ALA A 136 43.61 4.82 -7.05
N ASN A 137 43.73 5.99 -7.70
CA ASN A 137 44.99 6.74 -7.77
C ASN A 137 45.18 7.65 -6.54
N CYS A 138 44.20 8.50 -6.22
CA CYS A 138 44.34 9.52 -5.16
C CYS A 138 43.37 9.34 -3.97
N LYS A 139 42.64 8.22 -3.92
CA LYS A 139 41.64 7.89 -2.87
C LYS A 139 40.51 8.90 -2.68
N THR A 140 40.36 9.85 -3.60
CA THR A 140 39.26 10.82 -3.53
C THR A 140 37.92 10.14 -3.79
N VAL A 141 36.93 10.47 -2.99
CA VAL A 141 35.54 10.01 -3.14
C VAL A 141 34.86 10.88 -4.21
N ASN A 142 34.39 10.22 -5.26
CA ASN A 142 33.76 10.83 -6.41
C ASN A 142 32.27 10.45 -6.50
N PRO A 143 31.45 11.33 -7.08
CA PRO A 143 30.05 11.03 -7.32
C PRO A 143 29.89 9.83 -8.29
N PRO A 144 28.74 9.14 -8.25
CA PRO A 144 28.45 7.91 -9.00
C PRO A 144 28.54 8.04 -10.53
N ASP A 145 28.31 9.23 -11.05
CA ASP A 145 28.21 9.62 -12.45
C ASP A 145 29.53 10.22 -12.96
N ALA A 146 30.52 10.41 -12.08
CA ALA A 146 31.83 10.90 -12.47
C ALA A 146 32.53 9.92 -13.41
N LEU A 147 32.83 10.39 -14.62
CA LEU A 147 33.68 9.71 -15.60
C LEU A 147 35.18 9.86 -15.25
N PHE A 148 35.53 10.94 -14.56
CA PHE A 148 36.88 11.30 -14.16
C PHE A 148 36.92 11.72 -12.69
N CYS A 149 38.04 11.46 -12.02
CA CYS A 149 38.22 11.86 -10.64
C CYS A 149 38.32 13.39 -10.51
N LYS A 150 37.52 13.99 -9.63
CA LYS A 150 37.46 15.45 -9.39
C LYS A 150 38.75 16.08 -8.86
N ASN A 151 39.64 15.26 -8.29
CA ASN A 151 40.91 15.71 -7.72
C ASN A 151 42.11 15.51 -8.67
N CYS A 152 42.30 14.30 -9.24
CA CYS A 152 43.48 13.98 -10.03
C CYS A 152 43.22 13.74 -11.53
N GLY A 153 41.96 13.89 -12.00
CA GLY A 153 41.60 13.69 -13.40
C GLY A 153 41.67 12.24 -13.91
N THR A 154 42.04 11.27 -13.07
CA THR A 154 42.12 9.85 -13.48
C THR A 154 40.75 9.33 -13.87
N LYS A 155 40.66 8.65 -15.02
CA LYS A 155 39.43 8.05 -15.52
C LYS A 155 38.94 6.97 -14.55
N LEU A 156 37.66 7.04 -14.17
CA LEU A 156 37.04 6.07 -13.27
C LEU A 156 36.50 4.88 -14.10
N PRO A 157 36.53 3.65 -13.56
CA PRO A 157 35.95 2.50 -14.24
C PRO A 157 34.44 2.72 -14.47
N ARG A 158 33.94 2.37 -15.66
CA ARG A 158 32.50 2.44 -15.96
C ARG A 158 31.75 1.45 -15.07
N ASN A 159 30.63 1.87 -14.48
CA ASN A 159 29.72 0.94 -13.82
C ASN A 159 29.19 -0.02 -14.87
N SER A 160 29.58 -1.29 -14.83
CA SER A 160 29.15 -2.32 -15.78
C SER A 160 27.80 -2.95 -15.40
N LYS A 161 27.08 -2.41 -14.42
CA LYS A 161 25.78 -2.95 -13.96
C LYS A 161 24.64 -1.94 -14.09
N SER A 162 24.41 -1.48 -15.31
CA SER A 162 23.13 -0.85 -15.70
C SER A 162 22.79 -1.30 -17.11
N GLN A 163 22.57 -2.61 -17.27
CA GLN A 163 21.80 -3.18 -18.37
C GLN A 163 21.00 -4.35 -17.82
N VAL A 164 19.73 -4.10 -17.53
CA VAL A 164 18.52 -4.70 -18.12
C VAL A 164 17.35 -4.25 -17.24
#